data_AF-A0A0A9WCB9-F1
#
_entry.id   AF-A0A0A9WCB9-F1
#
_cell.length_a   1.000
_cell.length_b   1.000
_cell.length_c   1.000
_cell.angle_alpha   90.00
_cell.angle_beta   90.00
_cell.angle_gamma   90.00
#
_symmetry.space_group_name_H-M   'P 1'
#
loop_
_entity.id
_entity.type
_entity.pdbx_description
1 polymer ?
#
loop_
_entity_poly.entity_id
_entity_poly.type
_entity_poly.pdbx_seq_one_letter_code
_entity_poly.pdbx_strand_id
1 'polypeptide(L)'
;GDPNFDSVVLFYLNYYTQWAAVVSGTIYRTASSASAHLTGLLTVERYISICHPFRFEEWCSYSRTCKFVAAAMLFSVAYNISHFWEYRVVEHVRLVDGKIITFNTVETIEMFENPLYFKFNMNWVFLSIDVFLPLTCIIILNII
;
A
#
# COMPACT_ATOMS: atom_id res chain seq x y z
N GLY A 1 28.68 27.38 4.70
CA GLY A 1 27.86 26.90 3.58
C GLY A 1 27.36 28.10 2.80
N ASP A 2 27.07 27.91 1.52
CA ASP A 2 26.27 28.88 0.77
C ASP A 2 24.89 28.99 1.47
N PRO A 3 24.46 30.18 1.93
CA PRO A 3 23.23 30.35 2.69
C PRO A 3 21.97 29.87 1.95
N ASN A 4 22.03 29.78 0.61
CA ASN A 4 20.94 29.28 -0.21
C ASN A 4 20.87 27.73 -0.21
N PHE A 5 22.02 27.06 -0.12
CA PHE A 5 22.07 25.60 -0.01
C PHE A 5 21.53 25.14 1.35
N ASP A 6 21.93 25.82 2.43
CA ASP A 6 21.53 25.47 3.78
C ASP A 6 20.01 25.67 3.99
N SER A 7 19.40 26.68 3.37
CA SER A 7 17.96 26.94 3.46
C SER A 7 17.11 25.91 2.73
N VAL A 8 17.56 25.44 1.55
CA VAL A 8 16.89 24.37 0.79
C VAL A 8 16.95 23.06 1.57
N VAL A 9 18.10 22.71 2.16
CA VAL A 9 18.26 21.49 2.95
C VAL A 9 17.37 21.52 4.20
N LEU A 10 17.31 22.65 4.91
CA LEU A 10 16.39 22.85 6.04
C LEU A 10 14.92 22.72 5.64
N PHE A 11 14.55 23.17 4.45
CA PHE A 11 13.19 22.99 3.93
C PHE A 11 12.86 21.51 3.69
N TYR A 12 13.78 20.72 3.12
CA TYR A 12 13.59 19.27 2.96
C TYR A 12 13.55 18.52 4.30
N LEU A 13 14.29 18.96 5.31
CA LEU A 13 14.33 18.36 6.64
C LEU A 13 13.24 18.90 7.60
N ASN A 14 12.36 19.75 7.10
CA ASN A 14 11.24 20.29 7.85
C ASN A 14 10.24 19.16 8.20
N TYR A 15 9.63 19.27 9.38
CA TYR A 15 8.68 18.27 9.89
C TYR A 15 7.52 18.04 8.92
N TYR A 16 6.95 19.12 8.38
CA TYR A 16 5.82 19.05 7.45
C TYR A 16 6.18 18.42 6.11
N THR A 17 7.38 18.66 5.59
CA THR A 17 7.82 18.10 4.30
C THR A 17 8.12 16.62 4.40
N GLN A 18 8.70 16.16 5.53
CA GLN A 18 8.89 14.74 5.81
C GLN A 18 7.55 14.00 5.91
N TRP A 19 6.57 14.53 6.66
CA TRP A 19 5.23 13.92 6.71
C TRP A 19 4.53 13.91 5.36
N ALA A 20 4.64 14.99 4.57
CA ALA A 20 4.08 15.03 3.22
C ALA A 20 4.70 13.96 2.31
N ALA A 21 6.01 13.71 2.42
CA ALA A 21 6.69 12.65 1.68
C ALA A 21 6.17 11.25 2.06
N VAL A 22 6.00 10.97 3.36
CA VAL A 22 5.47 9.67 3.84
C VAL A 22 4.02 9.46 3.37
N VAL A 23 3.17 10.47 3.51
CA VAL A 23 1.77 10.41 3.10
C VAL A 23 1.64 10.23 1.59
N SER A 24 2.37 11.00 0.80
CA SER A 24 2.36 10.88 -0.67
C SER A 24 2.85 9.51 -1.14
N GLY A 25 3.93 8.99 -0.54
CA GLY A 25 4.43 7.64 -0.82
C GLY A 25 3.38 6.56 -0.49
N THR A 26 2.68 6.69 0.62
CA THR A 26 1.61 5.76 1.04
C THR A 26 0.43 5.79 0.07
N ILE A 27 -0.01 6.99 -0.33
CA ILE A 27 -1.11 7.17 -1.30
C ILE A 27 -0.74 6.52 -2.64
N TYR A 28 0.49 6.76 -3.12
CA TYR A 28 0.97 6.18 -4.37
C TYR A 28 0.94 4.64 -4.34
N ARG A 29 1.45 4.03 -3.26
CA ARG A 29 1.44 2.56 -3.10
C ARG A 29 0.01 2.01 -3.01
N THR A 30 -0.88 2.72 -2.32
CA THR A 30 -2.31 2.37 -2.22
C THR A 30 -2.98 2.40 -3.59
N ALA A 31 -2.77 3.47 -4.36
CA ALA A 31 -3.35 3.62 -5.69
C ALA A 31 -2.84 2.52 -6.64
N SER A 32 -1.53 2.28 -6.64
CA SER A 32 -0.91 1.25 -7.50
C SER A 32 -1.43 -0.16 -7.20
N SER A 33 -1.52 -0.53 -5.91
CA SER A 33 -2.04 -1.84 -5.51
C SER A 33 -3.54 -1.99 -5.81
N ALA A 34 -4.35 -0.96 -5.54
CA ALA A 34 -5.77 -0.97 -5.90
C ALA A 34 -5.98 -1.17 -7.41
N SER A 35 -5.21 -0.47 -8.25
CA SER A 35 -5.26 -0.65 -9.71
C SER A 35 -4.93 -2.08 -10.14
N ALA A 36 -3.96 -2.74 -9.50
CA ALA A 36 -3.61 -4.13 -9.79
C ALA A 36 -4.76 -5.09 -9.45
N HIS A 37 -5.36 -4.97 -8.25
CA HIS A 37 -6.49 -5.79 -7.82
C HIS A 37 -7.71 -5.61 -8.73
N LEU A 38 -8.03 -4.37 -9.11
CA LEU A 38 -9.14 -4.07 -10.02
C LEU A 38 -8.91 -4.63 -11.41
N THR A 39 -7.67 -4.53 -11.93
CA THR A 39 -7.31 -5.11 -13.22
C THR A 39 -7.49 -6.63 -13.19
N GLY A 40 -7.02 -7.30 -12.12
CA GLY A 40 -7.24 -8.73 -11.93
C GLY A 40 -8.73 -9.09 -11.95
N LEU A 41 -9.56 -8.36 -11.21
CA LEU A 41 -11.00 -8.58 -11.18
C LEU A 41 -11.65 -8.40 -12.57
N LEU A 42 -11.28 -7.36 -13.31
CA LEU A 42 -11.77 -7.12 -14.67
C LEU A 42 -11.36 -8.23 -15.65
N THR A 43 -10.15 -8.78 -15.52
CA THR A 43 -9.71 -9.89 -16.37
C THR A 43 -10.52 -11.15 -16.10
N VAL A 44 -10.84 -11.44 -14.84
CA VAL A 44 -11.69 -12.57 -14.45
C VAL A 44 -13.11 -12.39 -14.97
N GLU A 45 -13.69 -11.20 -14.82
CA GLU A 45 -15.03 -10.90 -15.31
C GLU A 45 -15.14 -11.13 -16.83
N ARG A 46 -14.16 -10.62 -17.60
CA ARG A 46 -14.11 -10.83 -19.04
C ARG A 46 -13.89 -12.30 -19.41
N TYR A 47 -13.06 -13.02 -18.66
CA TYR A 47 -12.86 -14.45 -18.87
C TYR A 47 -14.16 -15.25 -18.68
N ILE A 48 -14.91 -14.99 -17.60
CA ILE A 48 -16.20 -15.64 -17.33
C ILE A 48 -17.20 -15.33 -18.44
N SER A 49 -17.25 -14.07 -18.89
CA SER A 49 -18.14 -13.65 -19.99
C SER A 49 -17.85 -14.41 -21.29
N ILE A 50 -16.57 -14.69 -21.60
CA ILE A 50 -16.16 -15.40 -22.82
C ILE A 50 -16.36 -16.91 -22.69
N CYS A 51 -15.90 -17.53 -21.61
CA CYS A 51 -15.88 -18.98 -21.45
C CYS A 51 -17.22 -19.56 -20.94
N HIS A 52 -18.00 -18.77 -20.20
CA HIS A 52 -19.25 -19.21 -19.57
C HIS A 52 -20.40 -18.19 -19.77
N PRO A 53 -20.79 -17.90 -21.03
CA PRO A 53 -21.77 -16.86 -21.35
C PRO A 53 -23.14 -17.09 -20.69
N PHE A 54 -23.57 -18.34 -20.52
CA PHE A 54 -24.85 -18.69 -19.88
C PHE A 54 -24.83 -18.58 -18.35
N ARG A 55 -23.65 -18.60 -17.72
CA ARG A 55 -23.50 -18.48 -16.26
C ARG A 55 -23.05 -17.07 -15.83
N PHE A 56 -22.72 -16.21 -16.79
CA PHE A 56 -22.30 -14.84 -16.54
C PHE A 56 -23.33 -14.04 -15.74
N GLU A 57 -24.63 -14.17 -16.05
CA GLU A 57 -25.70 -13.41 -15.42
C GLU A 57 -25.92 -13.79 -13.94
N GLU A 58 -25.67 -15.05 -13.58
CA GLU A 58 -25.74 -15.54 -12.20
C GLU A 58 -24.49 -15.16 -11.37
N TRP A 59 -23.33 -15.03 -12.03
CA TRP A 59 -22.03 -14.93 -11.37
C TRP A 59 -21.53 -13.50 -11.26
N CYS A 60 -21.61 -12.75 -12.36
CA CYS A 60 -21.22 -11.35 -12.48
C CYS A 60 -22.45 -10.43 -12.50
N SER A 61 -23.39 -10.65 -11.58
CA SER A 61 -24.45 -9.68 -11.34
C SER A 61 -23.87 -8.36 -10.82
N TYR A 62 -24.38 -7.23 -11.32
CA TYR A 62 -23.90 -5.88 -11.00
C TYR A 62 -23.72 -5.64 -9.50
N SER A 63 -24.67 -6.10 -8.67
CA SER A 63 -24.61 -5.94 -7.22
C SER A 63 -23.50 -6.76 -6.55
N ARG A 64 -23.11 -7.90 -7.13
CA ARG A 64 -22.02 -8.74 -6.61
C ARG A 64 -20.67 -8.20 -7.04
N THR A 65 -20.51 -7.86 -8.32
CA THR A 65 -19.30 -7.24 -8.85
C THR A 65 -18.96 -5.95 -8.10
N CYS A 66 -19.96 -5.10 -7.83
CA CYS A 66 -19.77 -3.89 -7.04
C CYS A 66 -19.27 -4.17 -5.62
N LYS A 67 -19.76 -5.23 -4.95
CA LYS A 67 -19.27 -5.65 -3.63
C LYS A 67 -17.83 -6.15 -3.68
N PHE A 68 -17.45 -6.92 -4.70
CA PHE A 68 -16.07 -7.37 -4.88
C PHE A 68 -15.11 -6.22 -5.16
N VAL A 69 -15.50 -5.28 -6.02
CA VAL A 69 -14.74 -4.04 -6.29
C VAL A 69 -14.55 -3.23 -5.01
N ALA A 70 -15.63 -3.01 -4.24
CA ALA A 70 -15.57 -2.27 -2.99
C ALA A 70 -14.68 -2.97 -1.95
N ALA A 71 -14.78 -4.30 -1.84
CA ALA A 71 -13.93 -5.09 -0.96
C ALA A 71 -12.45 -5.01 -1.36
N ALA A 72 -12.12 -5.11 -2.65
CA ALA A 72 -10.76 -4.99 -3.16
C ALA A 72 -10.16 -3.59 -2.92
N MET A 73 -10.96 -2.53 -3.09
CA MET A 73 -10.55 -1.16 -2.78
C MET A 73 -10.31 -0.97 -1.28
N LEU A 74 -11.26 -1.38 -0.43
CA LEU A 74 -11.13 -1.30 1.02
C LEU A 74 -9.92 -2.07 1.52
N PHE A 75 -9.68 -3.25 0.97
CA PHE A 75 -8.54 -4.07 1.30
C PHE A 75 -7.22 -3.39 0.93
N SER A 76 -7.12 -2.82 -0.27
CA SER A 76 -5.93 -2.09 -0.72
C SER A 76 -5.61 -0.90 0.19
N VAL A 77 -6.63 -0.16 0.61
CA VAL A 77 -6.48 0.97 1.54
C VAL A 77 -6.08 0.50 2.94
N ALA A 78 -6.77 -0.50 3.49
CA ALA A 78 -6.51 -1.04 4.83
C ALA A 78 -5.10 -1.65 4.95
N TYR A 79 -4.60 -2.26 3.88
CA TYR A 79 -3.24 -2.79 3.84
C TYR A 79 -2.19 -1.68 3.88
N ASN A 80 -2.32 -0.68 2.99
CA ASN A 80 -1.33 0.39 2.90
C ASN A 80 -1.38 1.36 4.09
N ILE A 81 -2.55 1.54 4.72
CA ILE A 81 -2.67 2.35 5.95
C ILE A 81 -2.04 1.65 7.14
N SER A 82 -2.06 0.31 7.19
CA SER A 82 -1.37 -0.45 8.24
C SER A 82 0.14 -0.24 8.15
N HIS A 83 0.69 -0.20 6.94
CA HIS A 83 2.09 0.16 6.67
C HIS A 83 2.41 1.62 7.03
N PHE A 84 1.46 2.54 6.88
CA PHE A 84 1.66 3.95 7.22
C PHE A 84 1.96 4.15 8.72
N TRP A 85 1.32 3.35 9.59
CA TRP A 85 1.53 3.44 11.03
C TRP A 85 2.90 2.95 11.52
N GLU A 86 3.69 2.35 10.64
CA GLU A 86 5.05 1.90 10.96
C GLU A 86 6.08 3.04 10.88
N TYR A 87 5.75 4.15 10.21
CA TYR A 87 6.64 5.30 10.07
C TYR A 87 6.47 6.30 11.20
N ARG A 88 7.58 6.81 11.72
CA ARG A 88 7.63 7.95 12.64
C ARG A 88 8.62 8.98 12.14
N VAL A 89 8.27 10.24 12.29
CA VAL A 89 9.19 11.35 12.05
C VAL A 89 9.85 11.69 13.38
N VAL A 90 11.16 11.47 13.47
CA VAL A 90 11.96 11.72 14.67
C VAL A 90 12.82 12.95 14.44
N GLU A 91 12.84 13.84 15.43
CA GLU A 91 13.70 15.02 15.42
C GLU A 91 15.09 14.64 15.94
N HIS A 92 16.10 14.89 15.12
CA HIS A 92 17.50 14.69 15.47
C HIS A 92 18.22 16.03 15.59
N VAL A 93 19.02 16.16 16.63
CA VAL A 93 19.84 17.35 16.87
C VAL A 93 21.30 17.01 16.63
N ARG A 94 21.94 17.67 15.67
CA ARG A 94 23.38 17.51 15.40
C ARG A 94 24.09 18.84 15.46
N LEU A 95 25.28 18.82 16.06
CA LEU A 95 26.24 19.91 16.02
C LEU A 95 27.06 19.78 14.73
N VAL A 96 26.91 20.74 13.83
CA VAL A 96 27.73 20.85 12.61
C VAL A 96 28.37 22.24 12.62
N ASP A 97 29.70 22.29 12.56
CA ASP A 97 30.48 23.54 12.58
C ASP A 97 30.12 24.50 13.74
N GLY A 98 29.90 23.96 14.94
CA GLY A 98 29.55 24.75 16.13
C GLY A 98 28.13 25.31 16.14
N LYS A 99 27.32 25.02 15.11
CA LYS A 99 25.90 25.38 15.03
C LYS A 99 25.04 24.18 15.41
N ILE A 100 24.04 24.42 16.26
CA ILE A 100 22.99 23.43 16.56
C ILE A 100 22.03 23.41 15.37
N ILE A 101 21.93 22.27 14.69
CA ILE A 101 20.98 22.06 13.60
C ILE A 101 20.01 20.96 14.02
N THR A 102 18.72 21.28 13.95
CA THR A 102 17.64 20.30 14.12
C THR A 102 17.20 19.83 12.74
N PHE A 103 17.11 18.51 12.54
CA PHE A 103 16.63 17.92 11.30
C PHE A 103 15.69 16.75 11.60
N ASN A 104 14.61 16.66 10.84
CA ASN A 104 13.65 15.57 10.99
C ASN A 104 13.99 14.46 10.00
N THR A 105 14.05 13.22 10.47
CA THR A 105 14.24 12.03 9.62
C THR A 105 13.07 11.08 9.83
N VAL A 106 12.66 10.41 8.74
CA VAL A 106 11.67 9.34 8.80
C VAL A 106 12.37 8.06 9.24
N GLU A 107 11.96 7.51 10.38
CA GLU A 107 12.45 6.25 10.92
C GLU A 107 11.30 5.25 11.07
N THR A 108 11.60 3.98 10.89
CA THR A 108 10.68 2.88 11.21
C THR A 108 10.78 2.54 12.69
N ILE A 109 9.65 2.27 13.34
CA ILE A 109 9.60 1.98 14.79
C ILE A 109 10.50 0.77 15.15
N GLU A 110 11.43 0.92 16.10
CA GLU A 110 12.34 -0.14 16.58
C GLU A 110 11.62 -1.43 17.05
N MET A 111 10.37 -1.34 17.52
CA MET A 111 9.55 -2.53 17.85
C MET A 111 9.30 -3.46 16.64
N PHE A 112 9.47 -2.97 15.40
CA PHE A 112 9.37 -3.77 14.16
C PHE A 112 10.73 -4.29 13.66
N GLU A 113 11.82 -4.06 14.39
CA GLU A 113 13.17 -4.52 14.05
C GLU A 113 13.35 -6.04 14.22
N ASN A 114 12.34 -6.76 14.73
CA ASN A 114 12.29 -8.21 14.62
C ASN A 114 12.04 -8.63 13.16
N PRO A 115 13.06 -9.10 12.41
CA PRO A 115 12.94 -9.36 10.99
C PRO A 115 11.94 -10.48 10.67
N LEU A 116 11.61 -11.32 11.65
CA LEU A 116 10.61 -12.38 11.52
C LEU A 116 9.17 -11.85 11.57
N TYR A 117 8.87 -10.82 12.37
CA TYR A 117 7.50 -10.34 12.55
C TYR A 117 7.05 -9.48 11.36
N PHE A 118 7.94 -8.60 10.88
CA PHE A 118 7.74 -7.80 9.67
C PHE A 118 7.57 -8.68 8.43
N LYS A 119 8.49 -9.65 8.25
CA LYS A 119 8.48 -10.56 7.09
C LYS A 119 7.31 -11.55 7.15
N PHE A 120 6.83 -11.91 8.33
CA PHE A 120 5.67 -12.79 8.48
C PHE A 120 4.36 -12.03 8.22
N ASN A 121 4.14 -10.86 8.85
CA ASN A 121 2.89 -10.12 8.70
C ASN A 121 2.74 -9.48 7.31
N MET A 122 3.82 -8.96 6.74
CA MET A 122 3.82 -8.34 5.42
C MET A 122 3.71 -9.38 4.29
N ASN A 123 4.29 -10.58 4.46
CA ASN A 123 4.29 -11.62 3.43
C ASN A 123 3.09 -12.58 3.53
N TRP A 124 2.58 -12.92 4.74
CA TRP A 124 1.44 -13.83 4.86
C TRP A 124 0.10 -13.19 4.52
N VAL A 125 -0.09 -11.89 4.75
CA VAL A 125 -1.31 -11.17 4.34
C VAL A 125 -1.32 -10.96 2.82
N PHE A 126 -0.15 -10.67 2.23
CA PHE A 126 0.09 -10.54 0.79
C PHE A 126 -0.16 -11.87 0.06
N LEU A 127 0.46 -12.96 0.54
CA LEU A 127 0.33 -14.30 -0.03
C LEU A 127 -1.03 -14.94 0.24
N SER A 128 -1.78 -14.46 1.22
CA SER A 128 -3.17 -14.89 1.40
C SER A 128 -4.07 -14.16 0.41
N ILE A 129 -4.06 -12.83 0.36
CA ILE A 129 -5.17 -12.12 -0.29
C ILE A 129 -4.97 -11.94 -1.79
N ASP A 130 -3.73 -11.80 -2.27
CA ASP A 130 -3.40 -11.79 -3.70
C ASP A 130 -3.51 -13.18 -4.35
N VAL A 131 -3.44 -14.26 -3.57
CA VAL A 131 -3.50 -15.64 -4.05
C VAL A 131 -4.90 -16.22 -3.88
N PHE A 132 -5.61 -15.94 -2.78
CA PHE A 132 -6.96 -16.45 -2.55
C PHE A 132 -8.00 -15.81 -3.48
N LEU A 133 -7.85 -14.56 -3.91
CA LEU A 133 -8.79 -13.94 -4.85
C LEU A 133 -8.76 -14.62 -6.24
N PRO A 134 -7.60 -14.82 -6.90
CA PRO A 134 -7.51 -15.62 -8.12
C PRO A 134 -7.71 -17.13 -7.88
N LEU A 135 -7.27 -17.70 -6.75
CA LEU A 135 -7.50 -19.12 -6.46
C LEU A 135 -8.97 -19.43 -6.22
N THR A 136 -9.74 -18.57 -5.54
CA THR A 136 -11.18 -18.77 -5.40
C THR A 136 -11.86 -18.69 -6.75
N CYS A 137 -11.48 -17.75 -7.62
CA CYS A 137 -11.95 -17.72 -9.00
C CYS A 137 -11.61 -19.00 -9.78
N ILE A 138 -10.37 -19.49 -9.70
CA ILE A 138 -9.92 -20.72 -10.39
C ILE A 138 -10.58 -21.97 -9.80
N ILE A 139 -10.70 -22.09 -8.48
CA ILE A 139 -11.33 -23.23 -7.80
C ILE A 139 -12.82 -23.27 -8.15
N ILE A 140 -13.50 -22.13 -8.14
CA ILE A 140 -14.91 -22.05 -8.54
C ILE A 140 -15.09 -22.40 -10.03
N LEU A 141 -14.16 -21.98 -10.90
CA LEU A 141 -14.16 -22.33 -12.32
C LEU A 141 -13.81 -23.80 -12.61
N ASN A 142 -13.03 -24.45 -11.74
CA ASN A 142 -12.55 -25.82 -11.93
C ASN A 142 -13.47 -26.87 -11.25
N ILE A 143 -14.31 -26.45 -10.30
CA ILE A 143 -15.35 -27.30 -9.68
C ILE A 143 -16.59 -27.43 -10.58
N ILE A 144 -16.67 -26.64 -11.66
CA ILE A 144 -17.84 -26.47 -12.51
C ILE A 144 -17.66 -26.99 -13.92
#